data_AF-A0A257UWY0-F1
#
_entry.id   AF-A0A257UWY0-F1
#
_cell.length_a   1.000
_cell.length_b   1.000
_cell.length_c   1.000
_cell.angle_alpha   90.00
_cell.angle_beta   90.00
_cell.angle_gamma   90.00
#
_symmetry.space_group_name_H-M   'P 1'
#
loop_
_entity.id
_entity.type
_entity.pdbx_description
1 polymer ?
#
loop_
_entity_poly.entity_id
_entity_poly.type
_entity_poly.pdbx_seq_one_letter_code
_entity_poly.pdbx_strand_id
1 'polypeptide(L)' 'MAETNHNTAAKSHEDAAKAHHMAAEHAQKGDHKASLDHSQKAHGLAETALKQSTEAHQTSAKHAKAA' A
#
# COMPACT_ATOMS: atom_id res chain seq x y z
N MET A 1 -10.32 17.09 -5.71
CA MET A 1 -10.48 15.84 -4.91
C MET A 1 -9.46 14.74 -5.26
N ALA A 2 -8.48 14.95 -6.15
CA ALA A 2 -7.44 13.95 -6.44
C ALA A 2 -6.35 13.87 -5.34
N GLU A 3 -6.09 14.98 -4.64
CA GLU A 3 -5.10 15.06 -3.56
C GLU A 3 -5.41 14.10 -2.39
N THR A 4 -6.68 13.76 -2.17
CA THR A 4 -7.10 12.84 -1.11
C THR A 4 -6.71 11.39 -1.42
N ASN A 5 -6.74 10.99 -2.70
CA ASN A 5 -6.49 9.59 -3.09
C ASN A 5 -5.00 9.28 -3.16
N HIS A 6 -4.16 10.23 -3.58
CA HIS A 6 -2.70 10.08 -3.53
C HIS A 6 -2.18 9.98 -2.09
N ASN A 7 -2.71 10.79 -1.18
CA ASN A 7 -2.34 10.72 0.24
C ASN A 7 -2.78 9.41 0.90
N THR A 8 -3.93 8.86 0.50
CA THR A 8 -4.38 7.56 1.03
C THR A 8 -3.52 6.42 0.49
N ALA A 9 -3.19 6.43 -0.80
CA ALA A 9 -2.28 5.46 -1.40
C ALA A 9 -0.88 5.51 -0.76
N ALA A 10 -0.35 6.71 -0.48
CA ALA A 10 0.92 6.89 0.21
C ALA A 10 0.91 6.27 1.62
N LYS A 11 -0.15 6.49 2.41
CA LYS A 11 -0.32 5.85 3.72
C LYS A 11 -0.35 4.33 3.62
N SER A 12 -1.09 3.79 2.65
CA SER A 12 -1.14 2.34 2.42
C SER A 12 0.23 1.77 2.02
N HIS A 13 1.04 2.50 1.24
CA HIS A 13 2.42 2.12 0.95
C HIS A 13 3.32 2.16 2.19
N GLU A 14 3.21 3.17 3.05
CA GLU A 14 3.97 3.23 4.31
C GLU A 14 3.62 2.07 5.24
N ASP A 15 2.33 1.74 5.38
CA ASP A 15 1.89 0.65 6.24
C ASP A 15 2.28 -0.72 5.67
N ALA A 16 2.27 -0.89 4.34
CA ALA A 16 2.81 -2.09 3.69
C ALA A 16 4.31 -2.24 3.96
N ALA A 17 5.09 -1.16 3.88
CA ALA A 17 6.52 -1.18 4.16
C ALA A 17 6.81 -1.57 5.62
N LYS A 18 6.06 -1.02 6.58
CA LYS A 18 6.16 -1.41 8.00
C LYS A 18 5.85 -2.89 8.20
N ALA A 19 4.81 -3.41 7.55
CA ALA A 19 4.46 -4.82 7.64
C ALA A 19 5.54 -5.73 7.04
N HIS A 20 6.16 -5.36 5.90
CA HIS A 20 7.32 -6.08 5.37
C HIS A 20 8.51 -6.06 6.32
N HIS A 21 8.78 -4.93 6.98
CA HIS A 21 9.86 -4.83 7.96
C HIS A 21 9.61 -5.78 9.15
N MET A 22 8.40 -5.75 9.72
CA MET A 22 8.03 -6.67 10.79
C MET A 22 8.14 -8.13 10.36
N ALA A 23 7.72 -8.45 9.12
CA ALA A 23 7.85 -9.80 8.59
C ALA A 23 9.32 -10.27 8.56
N ALA A 24 10.24 -9.40 8.15
CA ALA A 24 11.67 -9.69 8.15
C ALA A 24 12.20 -9.88 9.58
N GLU A 25 11.82 -9.03 10.53
CA GLU A 25 12.22 -9.16 11.93
C GLU A 25 11.74 -10.47 12.56
N HIS A 26 10.47 -10.86 12.31
CA HIS A 26 9.93 -12.13 12.79
C HIS A 26 10.61 -13.33 12.12
N ALA A 27 10.90 -13.26 10.82
CA ALA A 27 11.68 -14.30 10.13
C ALA A 27 13.08 -14.47 10.73
N GLN A 28 13.77 -13.36 11.02
CA GLN A 28 15.10 -13.38 11.64
C GLN A 28 15.07 -13.96 13.06
N LYS A 29 13.98 -13.78 13.80
CA LYS A 29 13.76 -14.35 15.13
C LYS A 29 13.32 -15.82 15.09
N GLY A 30 13.08 -16.40 13.91
CA GLY A 30 12.59 -17.77 13.73
C GLY A 30 11.07 -17.92 13.87
N ASP A 31 10.33 -16.81 14.06
CA ASP A 31 8.86 -16.82 14.09
C ASP A 31 8.30 -16.70 12.67
N HIS A 32 8.38 -17.81 11.94
CA HIS A 32 7.94 -17.88 10.54
C HIS A 32 6.42 -17.70 10.40
N LYS A 33 5.63 -17.98 11.43
CA LYS A 33 4.17 -17.81 11.38
C LYS A 33 3.80 -16.33 11.42
N ALA A 34 4.38 -15.57 12.36
CA ALA A 34 4.17 -14.12 12.40
C ALA A 34 4.75 -13.44 11.14
N SER A 35 5.90 -13.93 10.64
CA SER A 35 6.47 -13.44 9.39
C SER A 35 5.54 -13.59 8.20
N LEU A 36 4.88 -14.76 8.06
CA LEU A 36 3.92 -15.01 7.00
C LEU A 36 2.69 -14.09 7.13
N ASP A 37 2.15 -13.95 8.34
CA ASP A 37 0.99 -13.09 8.60
C ASP A 37 1.28 -11.62 8.23
N HIS A 38 2.45 -11.11 8.66
CA HIS A 38 2.90 -9.77 8.31
C HIS A 38 3.15 -9.60 6.81
N SER A 39 3.70 -10.62 6.14
CA SER A 39 3.91 -10.60 4.68
C SER A 39 2.58 -10.56 3.92
N GLN A 40 1.58 -11.35 4.35
CA GLN A 40 0.25 -11.34 3.74
C GLN A 40 -0.44 -9.99 3.95
N LYS A 41 -0.35 -9.42 5.16
CA LYS A 41 -0.86 -8.09 5.47
C LYS A 41 -0.21 -7.01 4.60
N ALA A 42 1.11 -7.05 4.46
CA ALA A 42 1.84 -6.12 3.60
C ALA A 42 1.36 -6.20 2.14
N HIS A 43 1.15 -7.41 1.64
CA HIS A 43 0.67 -7.62 0.28
C HIS A 43 -0.72 -7.00 0.04
N GLY A 44 -1.68 -7.23 0.94
CA GLY A 44 -3.03 -6.66 0.80
C GLY A 44 -3.05 -5.13 0.90
N LEU A 45 -2.16 -4.54 1.71
CA LEU A 45 -1.99 -3.08 1.77
C LEU A 45 -1.40 -2.53 0.46
N ALA A 46 -0.42 -3.22 -0.13
CA ALA A 46 0.16 -2.82 -1.41
C ALA A 46 -0.86 -2.88 -2.57
N GLU A 47 -1.72 -3.91 -2.60
CA GLU A 47 -2.82 -4.00 -3.58
C GLU A 47 -3.83 -2.86 -3.42
N THR A 48 -4.17 -2.52 -2.17
CA THR A 48 -5.07 -1.38 -1.88
C THR A 48 -4.45 -0.06 -2.33
N ALA A 49 -3.16 0.15 -2.04
CA ALA A 49 -2.43 1.34 -2.46
C ALA A 49 -2.40 1.46 -4.00
N LEU A 50 -2.15 0.35 -4.70
CA LEU A 50 -2.15 0.30 -6.16
C LEU A 50 -3.52 0.65 -6.74
N LYS A 51 -4.59 0.10 -6.17
CA LYS A 51 -5.96 0.42 -6.59
C LYS A 51 -6.26 1.92 -6.43
N GLN A 52 -5.98 2.47 -5.26
CA GLN A 52 -6.22 3.89 -4.97
C GLN A 52 -5.36 4.83 -5.84
N SER A 53 -4.10 4.47 -6.08
CA SER A 53 -3.21 5.21 -6.97
C SER A 53 -3.73 5.18 -8.41
N THR A 54 -4.20 4.03 -8.89
CA THR A 54 -4.81 3.88 -10.22
C THR A 54 -6.07 4.72 -10.36
N GLU A 55 -6.96 4.68 -9.36
CA GLU A 55 -8.18 5.49 -9.33
C GLU A 55 -7.87 7.00 -9.30
N ALA A 56 -6.87 7.42 -8.52
CA ALA A 56 -6.40 8.81 -8.47
C ALA A 56 -5.86 9.26 -9.84
N HIS A 57 -5.08 8.41 -10.50
CA HIS A 57 -4.50 8.69 -11.82
C HIS A 57 -5.59 8.80 -12.90
N GLN A 58 -6.55 7.88 -12.90
CA GLN A 58 -7.69 7.92 -13.82
C GLN A 58 -8.56 9.17 -13.61
N THR A 59 -8.80 9.55 -12.36
CA THR A 59 -9.57 10.75 -12.01
C THR A 59 -8.84 12.01 -12.45
N SER A 60 -7.55 12.11 -12.16
CA SER A 60 -6.71 13.22 -12.58
C SER A 60 -6.64 13.34 -14.11
N ALA A 61 -6.51 12.23 -14.83
CA ALA A 61 -6.52 12.20 -16.29
C ALA A 61 -7.85 12.68 -16.89
N LYS A 62 -9.00 12.34 -16.26
CA LYS A 62 -10.32 12.83 -16.69
C LYS A 62 -10.48 14.34 -16.49
N HIS A 63 -9.98 14.88 -15.38
CA HIS A 63 -10.00 16.33 -15.13
C HIS A 63 -9.03 17.11 -16.02
N ALA A 64 -7.85 16.55 -16.32
CA ALA A 64 -6.87 17.18 -17.22
C ALA A 64 -7.34 17.24 -18.69
N LYS A 65 -8.25 16.34 -19.11
CA LYS A 65 -8.81 16.31 -20.47
C LYS A 65 -10.06 17.18 -20.65
N ALA A 66 -10.60 17.73 -19.56
CA ALA A 66 -11.80 18.55 -19.54
C ALA A 66 -11.50 20.06 -19.33
N ALA A 67 -10.22 20.43 -19.26
CA ALA A 67 -9.71 21.80 -19.25
C ALA A 67 -9.19 22.16 -20.65
#